data_AF-A0A955ZL21-F1
#
_entry.id   AF-A0A955ZL21-F1
#
_cell.length_a   1.000
_cell.length_b   1.000
_cell.length_c   1.000
_cell.angle_alpha   90.00
_cell.angle_beta   90.00
_cell.angle_gamma   90.00
#
_symmetry.space_group_name_H-M   'P 1'
#
loop_
_entity.id
_entity.type
_entity.pdbx_description
1 polymer ?
#
loop_
_entity_poly.entity_id
_entity_poly.type
_entity_poly.pdbx_seq_one_letter_code
_entity_poly.pdbx_strand_id
1 'polypeptide(L)'
;MSADPLLGELLSDTRDVVRRLMDEPLSTPGGLVSQLDLLAEELSAEGKHLRADLEAGIALVARARTLLERWAELDHRGRRLVQVAVRYLAMEDDGDGDLTSAFGFDDDEEVIDAVERALGGRR
;
A
#
# COMPACT_ATOMS: atom_id res chain seq x y z
N MET A 1 9.67 7.13 -22.21
CA MET A 1 9.31 7.00 -20.78
C MET A 1 9.76 5.62 -20.35
N SER A 2 10.86 5.50 -19.61
CA SER A 2 11.21 4.20 -19.02
C SER A 2 10.19 3.90 -17.92
N ALA A 3 9.55 2.73 -17.98
CA ALA A 3 8.74 2.25 -16.87
C ALA A 3 9.60 2.16 -15.61
N ASP A 4 9.08 2.58 -14.46
CA ASP A 4 9.78 2.42 -13.18
C ASP A 4 10.04 0.91 -12.97
N PRO A 5 11.25 0.50 -12.55
CA PRO A 5 11.58 -0.90 -12.29
C PRO A 5 10.54 -1.63 -11.42
N LEU A 6 9.88 -0.91 -10.49
CA LEU A 6 8.80 -1.45 -9.66
C LEU A 6 7.69 -2.10 -10.50
N LEU A 7 7.28 -1.47 -11.61
CA LEU A 7 6.18 -1.95 -12.45
C LEU A 7 6.50 -3.28 -13.14
N GLY A 8 7.78 -3.60 -13.32
CA GLY A 8 8.22 -4.87 -13.91
C GLY A 8 8.07 -6.07 -12.97
N GLU A 9 7.98 -5.83 -11.66
CA GLU A 9 7.86 -6.87 -10.64
C GLU A 9 6.41 -7.24 -10.31
N LEU A 10 5.46 -6.37 -10.64
CA LEU A 10 4.05 -6.51 -10.28
C LEU A 10 3.24 -7.31 -11.30
N LEU A 11 2.20 -8.01 -10.82
CA LEU A 11 1.14 -8.60 -11.64
C LEU A 11 0.46 -7.55 -12.54
N SER A 12 -0.18 -7.99 -13.63
CA SER A 12 -0.74 -7.09 -14.66
C SER A 12 -1.75 -6.10 -14.11
N ASP A 13 -2.56 -6.55 -13.15
CA ASP A 13 -3.72 -5.80 -12.68
C ASP A 13 -3.27 -4.78 -11.61
N THR A 14 -2.42 -5.21 -10.68
CA THR A 14 -1.66 -4.36 -9.74
C THR A 14 -0.87 -3.25 -10.44
N ARG A 15 -0.21 -3.59 -11.57
CA ARG A 15 0.63 -2.67 -12.33
C ARG A 15 -0.12 -1.44 -12.82
N ASP A 16 -1.38 -1.57 -13.24
CA ASP A 16 -2.14 -0.45 -13.78
C ASP A 16 -2.56 0.55 -12.70
N VAL A 17 -2.96 0.05 -11.53
CA VAL A 17 -3.26 0.89 -10.36
C VAL A 17 -2.00 1.58 -9.86
N VAL A 18 -0.91 0.83 -9.67
CA VAL A 18 0.38 1.39 -9.23
C VAL A 18 0.89 2.43 -10.22
N ARG A 19 0.75 2.21 -11.53
CA ARG A 19 1.12 3.21 -12.54
C ARG A 19 0.33 4.51 -12.38
N ARG A 20 -0.98 4.44 -12.12
CA ARG A 20 -1.80 5.64 -11.86
C ARG A 20 -1.32 6.36 -10.60
N LEU A 21 -1.11 5.65 -9.50
CA LEU A 21 -0.59 6.19 -8.24
C LEU A 21 0.80 6.83 -8.41
N MET A 22 1.65 6.26 -9.26
CA MET A 22 2.96 6.80 -9.60
C MET A 22 2.88 8.12 -10.38
N ASP A 23 1.76 8.47 -10.99
CA ASP A 23 1.57 9.74 -11.71
C ASP A 23 0.90 10.81 -10.82
N GLU A 24 0.40 10.43 -9.65
CA GLU A 24 -0.25 11.37 -8.73
C GLU A 24 0.72 12.37 -8.09
N PRO A 25 0.23 13.55 -7.67
CA PRO A 25 1.03 14.46 -6.85
C PRO A 25 1.40 13.79 -5.52
N LEU A 26 2.58 14.15 -4.98
CA LEU A 26 2.97 13.68 -3.66
C LEU A 26 2.05 14.25 -2.59
N SER A 27 1.50 13.36 -1.78
CA SER A 27 0.77 13.66 -0.56
C SER A 27 1.73 14.10 0.54
N THR A 28 1.18 14.77 1.55
CA THR A 28 1.93 15.06 2.76
C THR A 28 2.05 13.77 3.59
N PRO A 29 3.14 13.60 4.36
CA PRO A 29 3.27 12.45 5.25
C PRO A 29 2.12 12.37 6.26
N GLY A 30 1.62 13.51 6.76
CA GLY A 30 0.45 13.54 7.64
C GLY A 30 -0.82 13.00 6.98
N GLY A 31 -1.05 13.30 5.69
CA GLY A 31 -2.19 12.74 4.96
C GLY A 31 -2.10 11.23 4.76
N LEU A 32 -0.90 10.70 4.55
CA LEU A 32 -0.65 9.26 4.45
C LEU A 32 -0.82 8.56 5.81
N VAL A 33 -0.38 9.18 6.91
CA VAL A 33 -0.64 8.67 8.26
C VAL A 33 -2.15 8.56 8.51
N SER A 34 -2.92 9.60 8.17
CA SER A 34 -4.38 9.56 8.36
C SER A 34 -5.06 8.46 7.57
N GLN A 35 -4.58 8.13 6.36
CA GLN A 35 -5.11 6.99 5.59
C GLN A 35 -4.85 5.65 6.29
N LEU A 36 -3.65 5.45 6.84
CA LEU A 36 -3.32 4.24 7.60
C LEU A 36 -4.06 4.16 8.95
N ASP A 37 -4.41 5.30 9.55
CA ASP A 37 -5.24 5.34 10.76
C ASP A 37 -6.67 4.89 10.44
N LEU A 38 -7.28 5.40 9.36
CA LEU A 38 -8.62 5.01 8.92
C LEU A 38 -8.72 3.51 8.60
N LEU A 39 -7.77 3.00 7.79
CA LEU A 39 -7.73 1.58 7.46
C LEU A 39 -7.58 0.68 8.71
N ALA A 40 -6.76 1.10 9.69
CA ALA A 40 -6.61 0.35 10.94
C ALA A 40 -7.90 0.32 11.77
N GLU A 41 -8.67 1.41 11.76
CA GLU A 41 -9.99 1.50 12.39
C GLU A 41 -11.01 0.58 11.70
N GLU A 42 -11.03 0.58 10.36
CA GLU A 42 -11.87 -0.30 9.53
C GLU A 42 -11.57 -1.78 9.80
N LEU A 43 -10.31 -2.19 9.70
CA LEU A 43 -9.88 -3.56 10.03
C LEU A 43 -10.31 -3.96 11.45
N SER A 44 -10.20 -3.05 12.41
CA SER A 44 -10.63 -3.30 13.80
C SER A 44 -12.15 -3.46 13.94
N ALA A 45 -12.93 -2.73 13.13
CA ALA A 45 -14.39 -2.82 13.12
C ALA A 45 -14.90 -4.10 12.44
N GLU A 46 -14.25 -4.51 11.34
CA GLU A 46 -14.62 -5.67 10.51
C GLU A 46 -14.07 -7.00 11.03
N GLY A 47 -12.98 -6.98 11.80
CA GLY A 47 -12.29 -8.13 12.41
C GLY A 47 -13.14 -9.05 13.30
N LYS A 48 -14.45 -8.81 13.40
CA LYS A 48 -15.43 -9.71 14.02
C LYS A 48 -15.74 -10.95 13.18
N HIS A 49 -15.42 -10.96 11.89
CA HIS A 49 -15.89 -12.02 10.99
C HIS A 49 -14.79 -12.98 10.47
N LEU A 50 -13.54 -12.53 10.23
CA LEU A 50 -12.44 -13.39 9.75
C LEU A 50 -11.08 -13.00 10.38
N ARG A 51 -10.54 -13.87 11.23
CA ARG A 51 -9.39 -13.57 12.12
C ARG A 51 -8.03 -13.62 11.44
N ALA A 52 -7.83 -14.50 10.45
CA ALA A 52 -6.54 -14.65 9.77
C ALA A 52 -6.22 -13.41 8.90
N ASP A 53 -7.24 -12.89 8.26
CA ASP A 53 -7.18 -11.75 7.36
C ASP A 53 -6.95 -10.45 8.15
N LEU A 54 -7.55 -10.34 9.33
CA LEU A 54 -7.24 -9.27 10.27
C LEU A 54 -5.74 -9.22 10.65
N GLU A 55 -5.13 -10.37 10.94
CA GLU A 55 -3.71 -10.43 11.30
C GLU A 55 -2.81 -9.99 10.13
N ALA A 56 -3.14 -10.41 8.90
CA ALA A 56 -2.44 -9.99 7.68
C ALA A 56 -2.58 -8.48 7.43
N GLY A 57 -3.80 -7.93 7.49
CA GLY A 57 -4.04 -6.50 7.30
C GLY A 57 -3.32 -5.64 8.35
N ILE A 58 -3.35 -6.04 9.63
CA ILE A 58 -2.60 -5.36 10.70
C ILE A 58 -1.09 -5.37 10.41
N ALA A 59 -0.56 -6.50 9.95
CA ALA A 59 0.85 -6.62 9.61
C ALA A 59 1.24 -5.70 8.44
N LEU A 60 0.40 -5.60 7.40
CA LEU A 60 0.65 -4.72 6.27
C LEU A 60 0.56 -3.23 6.64
N VAL A 61 -0.41 -2.84 7.45
CA VAL A 61 -0.49 -1.48 8.00
C VAL A 61 0.78 -1.15 8.79
N ALA A 62 1.26 -2.07 9.63
CA ALA A 62 2.49 -1.86 10.38
C ALA A 62 3.71 -1.69 9.47
N ARG A 63 3.84 -2.50 8.41
CA ARG A 63 4.91 -2.38 7.41
C ARG A 63 4.86 -1.04 6.67
N ALA A 64 3.66 -0.63 6.23
CA ALA A 64 3.45 0.67 5.60
C ALA A 64 3.82 1.84 6.52
N ARG A 65 3.55 1.75 7.83
CA ARG A 65 4.01 2.73 8.82
C ARG A 65 5.53 2.79 8.91
N THR A 66 6.21 1.65 8.98
CA THR A 66 7.68 1.60 8.99
C THR A 66 8.30 2.23 7.74
N LEU A 67 7.68 2.03 6.57
CA LEU A 67 8.09 2.72 5.35
C LEU A 67 7.94 4.24 5.48
N LEU A 68 6.82 4.70 6.04
CA LEU A 68 6.51 6.12 6.20
C LEU A 68 7.37 6.82 7.26
N GLU A 69 7.84 6.13 8.29
CA GLU A 69 8.79 6.66 9.28
C GLU A 69 10.09 7.15 8.62
N ARG A 70 10.49 6.54 7.50
CA ARG A 70 11.70 6.90 6.74
C ARG A 70 11.48 8.10 5.81
N TRP A 71 10.27 8.62 5.68
CA TRP A 71 9.88 9.63 4.66
C TRP A 71 10.82 10.83 4.54
N ALA A 72 11.28 11.37 5.67
CA ALA A 72 12.16 12.54 5.70
C ALA A 72 13.53 12.25 5.06
N GLU A 73 14.01 11.01 5.14
CA GLU A 73 15.31 10.55 4.65
C GLU A 73 15.26 10.12 3.18
N LEU A 74 14.05 9.89 2.64
CA LEU A 74 13.86 9.44 1.27
C LEU A 74 13.96 10.60 0.27
N ASP A 75 14.46 10.28 -0.92
CA ASP A 75 14.43 11.17 -2.08
C ASP A 75 13.02 11.22 -2.70
N HIS A 76 12.85 12.02 -3.75
CA HIS A 76 11.54 12.18 -4.40
C HIS A 76 10.96 10.84 -4.90
N ARG A 77 11.80 9.96 -5.43
CA ARG A 77 11.36 8.63 -5.88
C ARG A 77 10.96 7.77 -4.69
N GLY A 78 11.76 7.70 -3.65
CA GLY A 78 11.45 6.92 -2.45
C GLY A 78 10.16 7.35 -1.78
N ARG A 79 9.92 8.67 -1.65
CA ARG A 79 8.64 9.20 -1.14
C ARG A 79 7.45 8.78 -2.00
N ARG A 80 7.63 8.75 -3.32
CA ARG A 80 6.58 8.30 -4.25
C ARG A 80 6.28 6.81 -4.08
N LEU A 81 7.30 5.97 -3.92
CA LEU A 81 7.13 4.55 -3.66
C LEU A 81 6.40 4.30 -2.34
N VAL A 82 6.74 5.03 -1.28
CA VAL A 82 6.01 4.95 0.01
C VAL A 82 4.56 5.39 -0.14
N GLN A 83 4.30 6.48 -0.87
CA GLN A 83 2.92 6.89 -1.18
C GLN A 83 2.16 5.79 -1.91
N VAL A 84 2.75 5.15 -2.92
CA VAL A 84 2.11 4.05 -3.64
C VAL A 84 1.72 2.94 -2.67
N ALA A 85 2.65 2.48 -1.82
CA ALA A 85 2.37 1.42 -0.85
C ALA A 85 1.20 1.78 0.07
N VAL A 86 1.19 3.00 0.62
CA VAL A 86 0.12 3.45 1.52
C VAL A 86 -1.21 3.58 0.77
N ARG A 87 -1.20 4.21 -0.41
CA ARG A 87 -2.43 4.49 -1.16
C ARG A 87 -3.04 3.24 -1.78
N TYR A 88 -2.21 2.30 -2.22
CA TYR A 88 -2.68 1.03 -2.73
C TYR A 88 -3.36 0.24 -1.61
N LEU A 89 -2.70 0.12 -0.45
CA LEU A 89 -3.25 -0.56 0.72
C LEU A 89 -4.55 0.08 1.23
N ALA A 90 -4.68 1.41 1.10
CA ALA A 90 -5.87 2.16 1.51
C ALA A 90 -6.92 2.36 0.40
N MET A 91 -6.70 1.80 -0.80
CA MET A 91 -7.71 1.82 -1.86
C MET A 91 -8.74 0.75 -1.56
N GLU A 92 -9.89 1.15 -1.01
CA GLU A 92 -11.12 0.39 -1.20
C GLU A 92 -11.54 0.57 -2.66
N ASP A 93 -11.76 -0.54 -3.38
CA ASP A 93 -12.13 -0.57 -4.80
C ASP A 93 -13.39 0.28 -5.02
N ASP A 94 -13.18 1.50 -5.50
CA ASP A 94 -14.15 2.55 -5.64
C ASP A 94 -15.09 2.23 -6.81
N GLY A 95 -16.19 1.51 -6.56
CA GLY A 95 -17.22 1.42 -7.60
C GLY A 95 -18.49 0.62 -7.40
N ASP A 96 -18.51 -0.43 -6.59
CA ASP A 96 -19.74 -1.16 -6.31
C ASP A 96 -19.67 -1.68 -4.88
N GLY A 97 -20.81 -1.67 -4.18
CA GLY A 97 -20.95 -2.02 -2.77
C GLY A 97 -20.69 -3.51 -2.49
N ASP A 98 -19.47 -3.92 -2.75
CA ASP A 98 -19.01 -5.28 -2.72
C ASP A 98 -17.60 -5.20 -2.12
N LEU A 99 -17.56 -5.28 -0.78
CA LEU A 99 -16.44 -5.82 0.01
C LEU A 99 -16.20 -7.31 -0.37
N THR A 100 -16.28 -7.62 -1.67
CA THR A 100 -16.20 -8.94 -2.30
C THR A 100 -15.04 -9.02 -3.28
N SER A 101 -14.00 -8.20 -3.13
CA SER A 101 -12.69 -8.85 -3.11
C SER A 101 -12.65 -9.68 -1.84
N ALA A 102 -13.24 -10.87 -1.92
CA ALA A 102 -13.33 -11.80 -0.83
C ALA A 102 -11.90 -12.26 -0.48
N PHE A 103 -11.26 -11.53 0.43
CA PHE A 103 -10.11 -11.98 1.20
C PHE A 103 -8.87 -12.35 0.37
N GLY A 104 -8.05 -11.33 0.11
CA GLY A 104 -6.68 -11.52 -0.34
C GLY A 104 -5.89 -10.22 -0.17
N PHE A 105 -5.07 -10.15 0.87
CA PHE A 105 -4.02 -9.14 1.02
C PHE A 105 -2.81 -9.44 0.13
N ASP A 106 -2.93 -10.40 -0.79
CA ASP A 106 -1.84 -10.91 -1.62
C ASP A 106 -1.30 -9.82 -2.55
N ASP A 107 -2.18 -9.01 -3.14
CA ASP A 107 -1.77 -7.89 -4.01
C ASP A 107 -1.16 -6.74 -3.19
N ASP A 108 -1.68 -6.47 -2.00
CA ASP A 108 -1.11 -5.48 -1.08
C ASP A 108 0.28 -5.89 -0.60
N GLU A 109 0.44 -7.17 -0.25
CA GLU A 109 1.72 -7.76 0.12
C GLU A 109 2.70 -7.67 -1.05
N GLU A 110 2.27 -7.99 -2.27
CA GLU A 110 3.08 -7.85 -3.49
C GLU A 110 3.60 -6.41 -3.65
N VAL A 111 2.73 -5.41 -3.52
CA VAL A 111 3.10 -3.99 -3.67
C VAL A 111 4.07 -3.55 -2.57
N ILE A 112 3.78 -3.88 -1.31
CA ILE A 112 4.63 -3.50 -0.16
C ILE A 112 6.00 -4.17 -0.31
N ASP A 113 6.05 -5.45 -0.66
CA ASP A 113 7.29 -6.20 -0.91
C ASP A 113 8.14 -5.54 -2.01
N ALA A 114 7.51 -5.20 -3.14
CA ALA A 114 8.19 -4.56 -4.26
C ALA A 114 8.74 -3.18 -3.87
N VAL A 115 7.98 -2.40 -3.09
CA VAL A 115 8.42 -1.10 -2.56
C VAL A 115 9.58 -1.26 -1.57
N GLU A 116 9.50 -2.20 -0.63
CA GLU A 116 10.57 -2.47 0.33
C GLU A 116 11.87 -2.83 -0.37
N ARG A 117 11.82 -3.71 -1.39
CA ARG A 117 12.99 -4.08 -2.21
C ARG A 117 13.55 -2.88 -2.96
N ALA A 118 12.70 -2.07 -3.57
CA ALA A 118 13.10 -0.87 -4.29
C ALA A 118 13.76 0.19 -3.38
N LEU A 119 13.41 0.20 -2.08
CA LEU A 119 13.99 1.07 -1.04
C LEU A 119 15.21 0.45 -0.33
N GLY A 120 15.65 -0.74 -0.74
CA GLY A 120 16.82 -1.43 -0.20
C GLY A 120 16.57 -2.23 1.09
N GLY A 121 15.31 -2.60 1.38
CA GLY A 121 14.97 -3.56 2.43
C GLY A 121 15.61 -4.93 2.14
N ARG A 122 16.33 -5.49 3.11
CA ARG A 122 16.96 -6.81 3.00
C ARG A 122 15.93 -7.91 3.30
N ARG A 123 15.95 -8.98 2.49
CA ARG A 123 15.41 -10.30 2.85
C ARG A 123 16.11 -10.89 4.07
#